data_AF-A0A970PE12-F1
#
_entry.id   AF-A0A970PE12-F1
#
_cell.length_a   1.000
_cell.length_b   1.000
_cell.length_c   1.000
_cell.angle_alpha   90.00
_cell.angle_beta   90.00
_cell.angle_gamma   90.00
#
_symmetry.space_group_name_H-M   'P 1'
#
loop_
_entity.id
_entity.type
_entity.pdbx_description
1 polymer ?
#
loop_
_entity_poly.entity_id
_entity_poly.type
_entity_poly.pdbx_seq_one_letter_code
_entity_poly.pdbx_strand_id
1 'polypeptide(L)'
;MRYLCIAALTLLALQPLLAADSFPINVYPCPRAEEAPVLDGVLDDDAWLRAPLVSGFTHYASGELAQPQTSFRVLWDNTHLYLGVRCEEPLMEQVNVQRTAHDEHAIFRSETIEFFVDPDHDHDRYYQLAFSVAGSLYDGERMNTTWNSEAQVAASAGEDHWSAEVAVPWETLRSRPEPGKVVGFNISRDRSVGESMYTSWARVDTTLGFHDPDRFAHIVLDGTPEMIGDLSQELRKGDRSGAITIFSSEGFATTTYAQLATAAFAEVEALIADLDRQRQEEKDPAAVEEVGRRLAQYRARLAEMKAEAQGPLNAAEWTQLDLALQELVSSLRETVSEARLKALIDRI
;
A
#
# COMPACT_ATOMS: atom_id res chain seq x y z
N MET A 1 -69.79 2.50 23.01
CA MET A 1 -68.41 2.98 23.17
C MET A 1 -67.45 1.85 22.80
N ARG A 2 -66.85 1.93 21.62
CA ARG A 2 -65.87 0.97 21.09
C ARG A 2 -64.47 1.45 21.47
N TYR A 3 -63.67 0.61 22.11
CA TYR A 3 -62.24 0.86 22.32
C TYR A 3 -61.48 0.48 21.04
N LEU A 4 -60.81 1.45 20.42
CA LEU A 4 -59.81 1.23 19.38
C LEU A 4 -58.45 1.05 20.06
N CYS A 5 -57.89 -0.17 20.00
CA CYS A 5 -56.48 -0.39 20.28
C CYS A 5 -55.67 -0.02 19.03
N ILE A 6 -54.89 1.06 19.12
CA ILE A 6 -53.87 1.40 18.11
C ILE A 6 -52.62 0.62 18.48
N ALA A 7 -52.32 -0.44 17.71
CA ALA A 7 -51.02 -1.10 17.76
C ALA A 7 -50.01 -0.20 17.03
N ALA A 8 -49.07 0.37 17.77
CA ALA A 8 -47.92 1.06 17.20
C ALA A 8 -46.96 0.02 16.61
N LEU A 9 -46.93 -0.07 15.28
CA LEU A 9 -45.89 -0.80 14.55
C LEU A 9 -44.61 0.02 14.65
N THR A 10 -43.68 -0.36 15.53
CA THR A 10 -42.30 0.11 15.48
C THR A 10 -41.62 -0.51 14.26
N LEU A 11 -41.52 0.26 13.18
CA LEU A 11 -40.69 -0.04 12.03
C LEU A 11 -39.22 0.04 12.48
N LEU A 12 -38.60 -1.10 12.78
CA LEU A 12 -37.15 -1.16 13.00
C LEU A 12 -36.50 -0.89 11.64
N ALA A 13 -36.08 0.35 11.40
CA ALA A 13 -35.31 0.68 10.22
C ALA A 13 -34.01 -0.13 10.28
N LEU A 14 -33.89 -1.13 9.41
CA LEU A 14 -32.63 -1.80 9.13
C LEU A 14 -31.75 -0.77 8.42
N GLN A 15 -31.06 0.06 9.21
CA GLN A 15 -30.03 0.91 8.64
C GLN A 15 -28.96 -0.03 8.10
N PRO A 16 -28.63 0.02 6.79
CA PRO A 16 -27.46 -0.69 6.32
C PRO A 16 -26.30 -0.15 7.15
N LEU A 17 -25.64 -1.03 7.90
CA LEU A 17 -24.35 -0.73 8.45
C LEU A 17 -23.47 -0.51 7.23
N LEU A 18 -23.28 0.74 6.81
CA LEU A 18 -22.19 1.08 5.90
C LEU A 18 -20.96 0.45 6.56
N ALA A 19 -20.38 -0.56 5.91
CA ALA A 19 -19.18 -1.18 6.42
C ALA A 19 -18.18 -0.04 6.60
N ALA A 20 -17.81 0.23 7.85
CA ALA A 20 -16.86 1.29 8.15
C ALA A 20 -15.61 1.03 7.31
N ASP A 21 -15.08 2.07 6.64
CA ASP A 21 -13.89 1.91 5.84
C ASP A 21 -12.74 1.56 6.78
N SER A 22 -12.37 0.29 6.77
CA SER A 22 -11.41 -0.30 7.70
C SER A 22 -10.08 -0.57 7.03
N PHE A 23 -9.87 -0.08 5.80
CA PHE A 23 -8.57 -0.19 5.14
C PHE A 23 -7.51 0.56 5.96
N PRO A 24 -6.27 0.03 6.00
CA PRO A 24 -5.17 0.70 6.69
C PRO A 24 -5.00 2.15 6.24
N ILE A 25 -4.70 3.01 7.22
CA ILE A 25 -4.42 4.43 7.02
C ILE A 25 -2.91 4.59 7.10
N ASN A 26 -2.27 4.78 5.95
CA ASN A 26 -0.82 4.88 5.86
C ASN A 26 -0.38 6.35 6.02
N VAL A 27 0.63 6.60 6.86
CA VAL A 27 1.17 7.92 7.16
C VAL A 27 2.67 7.93 6.95
N TYR A 28 3.13 8.72 5.99
CA TYR A 28 4.54 8.88 5.61
C TYR A 28 5.07 10.21 6.16
N PRO A 29 5.91 10.21 7.20
CA PRO A 29 6.68 11.39 7.60
C PRO A 29 7.69 11.71 6.50
N CYS A 30 7.47 12.83 5.82
CA CYS A 30 8.26 13.23 4.66
C CYS A 30 9.33 14.23 5.10
N PRO A 31 10.61 13.83 5.21
CA PRO A 31 11.64 14.73 5.65
C PRO A 31 11.95 15.75 4.57
N ARG A 32 12.33 16.94 5.02
CA ARG A 32 12.82 17.97 4.14
C ARG A 32 14.21 17.62 3.59
N ALA A 33 14.38 17.78 2.28
CA ALA A 33 15.66 17.73 1.61
C ALA A 33 16.47 19.00 1.92
N GLU A 34 17.67 18.85 2.46
CA GLU A 34 18.62 19.97 2.63
C GLU A 34 19.24 20.37 1.30
N GLU A 35 19.52 19.38 0.46
CA GLU A 35 19.96 19.52 -0.91
C GLU A 35 19.00 18.73 -1.80
N ALA A 36 18.60 19.31 -2.93
CA ALA A 36 17.72 18.64 -3.87
C ALA A 36 18.43 17.42 -4.50
N PRO A 37 17.73 16.28 -4.66
CA PRO A 37 18.29 15.13 -5.38
C PRO A 37 18.59 15.49 -6.83
N VAL A 38 19.64 14.89 -7.38
CA VAL A 38 20.02 14.99 -8.78
C VAL A 38 19.13 14.02 -9.55
N LEU A 39 18.20 14.56 -10.35
CA LEU A 39 17.29 13.73 -11.13
C LEU A 39 18.01 13.08 -12.31
N ASP A 40 18.50 11.85 -12.12
CA ASP A 40 19.09 11.01 -13.16
C ASP A 40 18.45 9.61 -13.25
N GLY A 41 17.47 9.34 -12.37
CA GLY A 41 16.74 8.08 -12.31
C GLY A 41 17.45 7.03 -11.45
N VAL A 42 18.54 7.37 -10.77
CA VAL A 42 19.29 6.51 -9.85
C VAL A 42 19.11 7.01 -8.41
N LEU A 43 18.60 6.14 -7.54
CA LEU A 43 18.26 6.50 -6.16
C LEU A 43 19.48 6.40 -5.21
N ASP A 44 20.62 6.99 -5.58
CA ASP A 44 21.88 6.89 -4.82
C ASP A 44 22.31 8.19 -4.12
N ASP A 45 21.58 9.30 -4.32
CA ASP A 45 21.80 10.55 -3.58
C ASP A 45 21.59 10.41 -2.07
N ASP A 46 22.45 11.07 -1.29
CA ASP A 46 22.36 11.13 0.18
C ASP A 46 21.01 11.68 0.68
N ALA A 47 20.35 12.54 -0.11
CA ALA A 47 19.03 13.08 0.21
C ALA A 47 18.01 11.97 0.45
N TRP A 48 18.05 10.89 -0.35
CA TRP A 48 17.12 9.77 -0.25
C TRP A 48 17.28 8.97 1.03
N LEU A 49 18.49 8.88 1.58
CA LEU A 49 18.80 8.08 2.78
C LEU A 49 18.05 8.56 4.02
N ARG A 50 17.64 9.82 4.06
CA ARG A 50 16.90 10.41 5.17
C ARG A 50 15.41 10.05 5.17
N ALA A 51 14.87 9.67 4.02
CA ALA A 51 13.47 9.33 3.86
C ALA A 51 13.16 7.92 4.43
N PRO A 52 11.91 7.62 4.79
CA PRO A 52 11.46 6.23 4.90
C PRO A 52 11.51 5.51 3.54
N LEU A 53 12.10 4.31 3.47
CA LEU A 53 11.92 3.40 2.33
C LEU A 53 10.65 2.58 2.55
N VAL A 54 9.75 2.60 1.58
CA VAL A 54 8.45 1.97 1.71
C VAL A 54 8.18 1.07 0.53
N SER A 55 7.65 -0.13 0.79
CA SER A 55 7.16 -1.09 -0.19
C SER A 55 5.79 -1.62 0.26
N GLY A 56 5.39 -2.81 -0.19
CA GLY A 56 4.12 -3.42 0.21
C GLY A 56 2.99 -3.10 -0.75
N PHE A 57 3.31 -2.92 -2.04
CA PHE A 57 2.29 -2.70 -3.06
C PHE A 57 1.41 -3.93 -3.16
N THR A 58 0.10 -3.70 -3.24
CA THR A 58 -0.89 -4.76 -3.33
C THR A 58 -1.62 -4.70 -4.67
N HIS A 59 -2.06 -5.86 -5.16
CA HIS A 59 -2.93 -5.97 -6.31
C HIS A 59 -4.19 -5.13 -6.08
N TYR A 60 -4.53 -4.28 -7.05
CA TYR A 60 -5.70 -3.40 -7.00
C TYR A 60 -7.00 -4.17 -6.71
N ALA A 61 -7.20 -5.34 -7.34
CA ALA A 61 -8.44 -6.10 -7.22
C ALA A 61 -8.51 -6.99 -5.97
N SER A 62 -7.46 -7.77 -5.69
CA SER A 62 -7.48 -8.73 -4.56
C SER A 62 -7.01 -8.11 -3.24
N GLY A 63 -6.21 -7.05 -3.29
CA GLY A 63 -5.52 -6.48 -2.13
C GLY A 63 -4.42 -7.39 -1.57
N GLU A 64 -4.01 -8.41 -2.30
CA GLU A 64 -2.89 -9.29 -1.95
C GLU A 64 -1.56 -8.62 -2.29
N LEU A 65 -0.50 -8.96 -1.56
CA LEU A 65 0.85 -8.46 -1.86
C LEU A 65 1.23 -8.84 -3.29
N ALA A 66 1.68 -7.86 -4.07
CA ALA A 66 2.06 -8.07 -5.46
C ALA A 66 3.47 -8.65 -5.59
N GLN A 67 3.73 -9.36 -6.69
CA GLN A 67 5.09 -9.66 -7.14
C GLN A 67 5.16 -9.43 -8.66
N PRO A 68 6.21 -8.76 -9.18
CA PRO A 68 7.32 -8.16 -8.43
C PRO A 68 6.92 -6.90 -7.64
N GLN A 69 7.69 -6.58 -6.60
CA GLN A 69 7.40 -5.45 -5.70
C GLN A 69 7.84 -4.09 -6.28
N THR A 70 7.23 -3.04 -5.73
CA THR A 70 7.59 -1.65 -5.96
C THR A 70 7.95 -1.03 -4.62
N SER A 71 8.98 -0.17 -4.62
CA SER A 71 9.39 0.58 -3.43
C SER A 71 9.60 2.04 -3.77
N PHE A 72 9.41 2.92 -2.78
CA PHE A 72 9.54 4.36 -2.99
C PHE A 72 10.03 5.10 -1.75
N ARG A 73 10.47 6.34 -2.00
CA ARG A 73 10.82 7.36 -1.02
C ARG A 73 10.20 8.68 -1.46
N VAL A 74 9.80 9.51 -0.52
CA VAL A 74 9.29 10.85 -0.76
C VAL A 74 10.09 11.85 0.06
N LEU A 75 10.47 12.95 -0.57
CA LEU A 75 11.11 14.10 0.06
C LEU A 75 10.36 15.36 -0.31
N TRP A 76 10.65 16.46 0.38
CA TRP A 76 10.16 17.78 -0.03
C TRP A 76 11.21 18.85 0.23
N ASP A 77 11.10 19.97 -0.47
CA ASP A 77 11.74 21.21 -0.08
C ASP A 77 10.78 22.40 -0.27
N ASN A 78 11.29 23.63 -0.11
CA ASN A 78 10.47 24.83 -0.26
C ASN A 78 9.87 25.03 -1.66
N THR A 79 10.32 24.28 -2.65
CA THR A 79 10.02 24.46 -4.08
C THR A 79 9.39 23.24 -4.73
N HIS A 80 9.76 22.02 -4.32
CA HIS A 80 9.27 20.78 -4.91
C HIS A 80 8.88 19.72 -3.89
N LEU A 81 7.98 18.84 -4.32
CA LEU A 81 7.75 17.51 -3.77
C LEU A 81 8.51 16.51 -4.66
N TYR A 82 9.28 15.62 -4.05
CA TYR A 82 10.10 14.65 -4.77
C TYR A 82 9.61 13.23 -4.52
N LEU A 83 9.57 12.42 -5.58
CA LEU A 83 9.29 10.99 -5.53
C LEU A 83 10.45 10.24 -6.17
N GLY A 84 11.07 9.34 -5.41
CA GLY A 84 11.97 8.33 -5.92
C GLY A 84 11.30 6.96 -5.87
N VAL A 85 11.23 6.25 -6.98
CA VAL A 85 10.56 4.94 -7.08
C VAL A 85 11.47 3.92 -7.75
N ARG A 86 11.46 2.70 -7.21
CA ARG A 86 12.13 1.53 -7.76
C ARG A 86 11.11 0.42 -7.96
N CYS A 87 11.06 -0.09 -9.18
CA CYS A 87 10.18 -1.13 -9.64
C CYS A 87 11.03 -2.37 -9.92
N GLU A 88 10.92 -3.40 -9.08
CA GLU A 88 11.52 -4.69 -9.41
C GLU A 88 10.83 -5.25 -10.65
N GLU A 89 11.59 -5.81 -11.57
CA GLU A 89 11.08 -6.34 -12.82
C GLU A 89 11.96 -7.47 -13.36
N PRO A 90 11.59 -8.74 -13.13
CA PRO A 90 12.38 -9.86 -13.63
C PRO A 90 12.32 -10.03 -15.16
N LEU A 91 11.40 -9.35 -15.85
CA LEU A 91 11.24 -9.41 -17.31
C LEU A 91 11.66 -8.10 -18.00
N MET A 92 12.72 -7.43 -17.53
CA MET A 92 13.19 -6.15 -18.09
C MET A 92 13.41 -6.17 -19.61
N GLU A 93 13.80 -7.32 -20.17
CA GLU A 93 13.94 -7.53 -21.62
C GLU A 93 12.63 -7.37 -22.43
N GLN A 94 11.48 -7.51 -21.78
CA GLN A 94 10.15 -7.36 -22.37
C GLN A 94 9.57 -5.96 -22.18
N VAL A 95 10.21 -5.15 -21.34
CA VAL A 95 9.72 -3.82 -20.98
C VAL A 95 9.80 -2.90 -22.18
N ASN A 96 8.67 -2.27 -22.50
CA ASN A 96 8.60 -1.29 -23.57
C ASN A 96 9.22 0.04 -23.13
N VAL A 97 10.41 0.34 -23.64
CA VAL A 97 11.12 1.61 -23.40
C VAL A 97 10.83 2.68 -24.46
N GLN A 98 9.75 2.54 -25.24
CA GLN A 98 9.34 3.56 -26.21
C GLN A 98 8.62 4.71 -25.51
N ARG A 99 9.02 5.94 -25.84
CA ARG A 99 8.35 7.15 -25.38
C ARG A 99 7.01 7.33 -26.08
N THR A 100 5.97 7.59 -25.30
CA THR A 100 4.71 8.19 -25.75
C THR A 100 4.83 9.72 -25.77
N ALA A 101 3.94 10.37 -26.52
CA ALA A 101 3.78 11.82 -26.42
C ALA A 101 3.25 12.22 -25.02
N HIS A 102 3.50 13.47 -24.62
CA HIS A 102 2.94 14.02 -23.38
C HIS A 102 1.40 13.96 -23.44
N ASP A 103 0.79 13.50 -22.35
CA ASP A 103 -0.66 13.30 -22.16
C ASP A 103 -1.31 12.24 -23.05
N GLU A 104 -0.49 11.44 -23.73
CA GLU A 104 -0.97 10.32 -24.51
C GLU A 104 -1.40 9.16 -23.60
N HIS A 105 -2.68 8.79 -23.66
CA HIS A 105 -3.25 7.69 -22.86
C HIS A 105 -2.60 6.32 -23.13
N ALA A 106 -1.79 6.19 -24.18
CA ALA A 106 -1.01 4.97 -24.43
C ALA A 106 -0.01 4.66 -23.31
N ILE A 107 0.36 5.64 -22.47
CA ILE A 107 1.25 5.44 -21.33
C ILE A 107 0.73 4.36 -20.37
N PHE A 108 -0.58 4.31 -20.10
CA PHE A 108 -1.24 3.32 -19.22
C PHE A 108 -1.26 1.89 -19.79
N ARG A 109 -0.63 1.66 -20.95
CA ARG A 109 -0.38 0.34 -21.53
C ARG A 109 1.10 -0.05 -21.51
N SER A 110 1.93 0.75 -20.83
CA SER A 110 3.37 0.56 -20.65
C SER A 110 3.73 0.41 -19.17
N GLU A 111 4.97 0.03 -18.86
CA GLU A 111 5.48 0.05 -17.48
C GLU A 111 5.46 1.48 -16.93
N THR A 112 4.50 1.75 -16.06
CA THR A 112 4.17 3.11 -15.61
C THR A 112 3.99 3.15 -14.11
N ILE A 113 4.48 4.22 -13.49
CA ILE A 113 4.10 4.63 -12.15
C ILE A 113 3.15 5.80 -12.26
N GLU A 114 2.07 5.77 -11.49
CA GLU A 114 1.20 6.93 -11.32
C GLU A 114 1.33 7.45 -9.89
N PHE A 115 1.58 8.76 -9.77
CA PHE A 115 1.67 9.48 -8.53
C PHE A 115 0.48 10.42 -8.41
N PHE A 116 -0.37 10.16 -7.42
CA PHE A 116 -1.52 10.97 -7.10
C PHE A 116 -1.20 11.90 -5.93
N VAL A 117 -1.57 13.17 -6.03
CA VAL A 117 -1.29 14.18 -5.01
C VAL A 117 -2.51 15.07 -4.79
N ASP A 118 -3.06 15.04 -3.58
CA ASP A 118 -4.00 16.02 -3.03
C ASP A 118 -3.21 16.96 -2.08
N PRO A 119 -2.69 18.08 -2.59
CA PRO A 119 -1.71 18.89 -1.87
C PRO A 119 -2.31 19.68 -0.70
N ASP A 120 -3.63 19.87 -0.65
CA ASP A 120 -4.29 20.58 0.45
C ASP A 120 -5.12 19.64 1.34
N HIS A 121 -5.05 18.33 1.07
CA HIS A 121 -5.78 17.28 1.79
C HIS A 121 -7.29 17.56 1.84
N ASP A 122 -7.82 18.20 0.78
CA ASP A 122 -9.21 18.62 0.73
C ASP A 122 -10.17 17.50 0.30
N HIS A 123 -9.62 16.41 -0.24
CA HIS A 123 -10.30 15.23 -0.79
C HIS A 123 -11.15 15.53 -2.03
N ASP A 124 -10.90 16.67 -2.68
CA ASP A 124 -11.58 17.09 -3.91
C ASP A 124 -10.57 17.38 -5.03
N ARG A 125 -9.60 18.27 -4.80
CA ARG A 125 -8.62 18.69 -5.80
C ARG A 125 -7.35 17.85 -5.68
N TYR A 126 -7.23 16.86 -6.56
CA TYR A 126 -6.01 16.08 -6.71
C TYR A 126 -5.45 16.14 -8.14
N TYR A 127 -4.16 15.85 -8.21
CA TYR A 127 -3.36 15.78 -9.42
C TYR A 127 -2.88 14.35 -9.63
N GLN A 128 -2.75 13.95 -10.88
CA GLN A 128 -2.16 12.69 -11.30
C GLN A 128 -0.96 13.01 -12.17
N LEU A 129 0.16 12.36 -11.90
CA LEU A 129 1.33 12.34 -12.76
C LEU A 129 1.65 10.88 -13.06
N ALA A 130 1.56 10.46 -14.31
CA ALA A 130 1.96 9.12 -14.73
C ALA A 130 3.24 9.19 -15.54
N PHE A 131 4.23 8.38 -15.18
CA PHE A 131 5.53 8.38 -15.83
C PHE A 131 6.06 6.96 -16.03
N SER A 132 6.69 6.75 -17.20
CA SER A 132 7.18 5.44 -17.61
C SER A 132 8.71 5.33 -17.50
N VAL A 133 9.21 4.10 -17.58
CA VAL A 133 10.64 3.80 -17.71
C VAL A 133 11.33 4.54 -18.88
N ALA A 134 10.57 4.94 -19.90
CA ALA A 134 11.09 5.70 -21.04
C ALA A 134 11.25 7.20 -20.74
N GLY A 135 10.77 7.67 -19.58
CA GLY A 135 10.68 9.09 -19.22
C GLY A 135 9.54 9.83 -19.92
N SER A 136 8.50 9.12 -20.35
CA SER A 136 7.24 9.75 -20.78
C SER A 136 6.49 10.28 -19.57
N LEU A 137 5.67 11.31 -19.77
CA LEU A 137 4.85 11.94 -18.75
C LEU A 137 3.42 12.12 -19.27
N TYR A 138 2.45 11.84 -18.42
CA TYR A 138 1.07 12.27 -18.50
C TYR A 138 0.76 13.02 -17.21
N ASP A 139 0.07 14.15 -17.29
CA ASP A 139 -0.40 14.86 -16.11
C ASP A 139 -1.83 15.39 -16.25
N GLY A 140 -2.53 15.45 -15.11
CA GLY A 140 -3.91 15.94 -15.10
C GLY A 140 -4.43 16.29 -13.73
N GLU A 141 -5.27 17.34 -13.67
CA GLU A 141 -6.07 17.66 -12.49
C GLU A 141 -7.39 16.87 -12.58
N ARG A 142 -7.60 15.84 -11.74
CA ARG A 142 -8.78 14.95 -11.86
C ARG A 142 -9.01 14.42 -13.29
N MET A 143 -7.96 13.89 -13.92
CA MET A 143 -7.91 13.46 -15.34
C MET A 143 -8.00 14.57 -16.39
N ASN A 144 -8.10 15.84 -16.00
CA ASN A 144 -8.11 16.97 -16.93
C ASN A 144 -6.67 17.37 -17.31
N THR A 145 -6.24 16.97 -18.51
CA THR A 145 -4.90 17.21 -19.08
C THR A 145 -4.68 18.64 -19.58
N THR A 146 -5.58 19.59 -19.28
CA THR A 146 -5.30 21.02 -19.54
C THR A 146 -4.38 21.62 -18.48
N TRP A 147 -4.27 20.98 -17.32
CA TRP A 147 -3.26 21.29 -16.32
C TRP A 147 -1.95 20.59 -16.68
N ASN A 148 -0.83 21.30 -16.53
CA ASN A 148 0.52 20.76 -16.72
C ASN A 148 1.27 20.87 -15.39
N SER A 149 1.99 19.82 -15.02
CA SER A 149 2.70 19.73 -13.74
C SER A 149 4.01 20.49 -13.71
N GLU A 150 4.60 20.78 -14.88
CA GLU A 150 6.00 21.23 -15.02
C GLU A 150 7.00 20.31 -14.27
N ALA A 151 6.62 19.05 -14.04
CA ALA A 151 7.43 18.10 -13.32
C ALA A 151 8.64 17.67 -14.16
N GLN A 152 9.77 17.49 -13.47
CA GLN A 152 10.96 16.90 -14.04
C GLN A 152 10.96 15.40 -13.73
N VAL A 153 11.17 14.58 -14.75
CA VAL A 153 11.19 13.11 -14.63
C VAL A 153 12.49 12.59 -15.23
N ALA A 154 13.21 11.80 -14.44
CA ALA A 154 14.34 11.01 -14.91
C ALA A 154 14.09 9.52 -14.59
N ALA A 155 14.42 8.63 -15.51
CA ALA A 155 14.23 7.21 -15.36
C ALA A 155 15.47 6.44 -15.81
N SER A 156 15.78 5.35 -15.12
CA SER A 156 16.90 4.47 -15.38
C SER A 156 16.43 3.02 -15.41
N ALA A 157 17.01 2.23 -16.32
CA ALA A 157 16.72 0.81 -16.47
C ALA A 157 17.95 -0.01 -16.04
N GLY A 158 17.74 -0.94 -15.10
CA GLY A 158 18.72 -1.92 -14.66
C GLY A 158 18.48 -3.30 -15.28
N GLU A 159 19.19 -4.31 -14.78
CA GLU A 159 19.07 -5.70 -15.25
C GLU A 159 17.77 -6.37 -14.76
N ASP A 160 17.38 -6.12 -13.51
CA ASP A 160 16.26 -6.74 -12.81
C ASP A 160 15.24 -5.73 -12.27
N HIS A 161 15.35 -4.47 -12.68
CA HIS A 161 14.52 -3.37 -12.20
C HIS A 161 14.55 -2.18 -13.15
N TRP A 162 13.66 -1.23 -12.90
CA TRP A 162 13.82 0.15 -13.32
C TRP A 162 13.51 1.09 -12.16
N SER A 163 14.04 2.30 -12.23
CA SER A 163 13.81 3.34 -11.25
C SER A 163 13.52 4.67 -11.92
N ALA A 164 12.85 5.55 -11.18
CA ALA A 164 12.58 6.90 -11.64
C ALA A 164 12.58 7.88 -10.46
N GLU A 165 12.93 9.11 -10.78
CA GLU A 165 12.91 10.25 -9.89
C GLU A 165 12.06 11.35 -10.51
N VAL A 166 11.19 11.93 -9.70
CA VAL A 166 10.26 12.98 -10.10
C VAL A 166 10.36 14.14 -9.13
N ALA A 167 10.49 15.36 -9.66
CA ALA A 167 10.33 16.59 -8.89
C ALA A 167 9.12 17.37 -9.38
N VAL A 168 8.14 17.58 -8.50
CA VAL A 168 6.89 18.29 -8.78
C VAL A 168 6.91 19.65 -8.08
N PRO A 169 6.87 20.77 -8.82
CA PRO A 169 6.83 22.09 -8.19
C PRO A 169 5.57 22.30 -7.34
N TRP A 170 5.71 22.82 -6.12
CA TRP A 170 4.54 23.18 -5.29
C TRP A 170 3.67 24.27 -5.94
N GLU A 171 4.30 25.13 -6.74
CA GLU A 171 3.60 26.19 -7.48
C GLU A 171 2.55 25.62 -8.45
N THR A 172 2.87 24.55 -9.19
CA THR A 172 1.94 23.94 -10.15
C THR A 172 0.86 23.13 -9.46
N LEU A 173 1.15 22.55 -8.29
CA LEU A 173 0.18 21.97 -7.36
C LEU A 173 -0.72 23.03 -6.68
N ARG A 174 -0.46 24.32 -6.92
CA ARG A 174 -1.19 25.46 -6.35
C ARG A 174 -1.25 25.41 -4.82
N SER A 175 -0.19 24.94 -4.19
CA SER A 175 -0.09 24.80 -2.74
C SER A 175 1.24 25.31 -2.21
N ARG A 176 1.33 25.50 -0.90
CA ARG A 176 2.55 25.97 -0.23
C ARG A 176 3.00 24.92 0.77
N PRO A 177 4.27 24.50 0.74
CA PRO A 177 4.78 23.55 1.71
C PRO A 177 5.13 24.25 3.02
N GLU A 178 4.82 23.59 4.14
CA GLU A 178 5.25 23.99 5.47
C GLU A 178 5.34 22.75 6.38
N PRO A 179 6.23 22.74 7.40
CA PRO A 179 6.27 21.65 8.36
C PRO A 179 4.91 21.40 9.02
N GLY A 180 4.54 20.13 9.16
CA GLY A 180 3.25 19.67 9.67
C GLY A 180 2.13 19.62 8.63
N LYS A 181 2.31 20.14 7.41
CA LYS A 181 1.31 20.07 6.35
C LYS A 181 1.00 18.61 5.99
N VAL A 182 -0.29 18.30 5.93
CA VAL A 182 -0.79 17.01 5.45
C VAL A 182 -1.06 17.11 3.96
N VAL A 183 -0.59 16.11 3.22
CA VAL A 183 -0.80 15.95 1.77
C VAL A 183 -1.36 14.56 1.54
N GLY A 184 -2.50 14.46 0.85
CA GLY A 184 -3.02 13.17 0.41
C GLY A 184 -2.18 12.67 -0.77
N PHE A 185 -1.83 11.40 -0.79
CA PHE A 185 -1.17 10.80 -1.94
C PHE A 185 -1.46 9.32 -2.13
N ASN A 186 -1.24 8.83 -3.36
CA ASN A 186 -1.12 7.41 -3.62
C ASN A 186 -0.11 7.18 -4.74
N ILE A 187 0.43 5.96 -4.79
CA ILE A 187 1.31 5.52 -5.87
C ILE A 187 0.74 4.21 -6.40
N SER A 188 0.51 4.15 -7.71
CA SER A 188 0.16 2.93 -8.42
C SER A 188 1.25 2.55 -9.43
N ARG A 189 1.27 1.28 -9.79
CA ARG A 189 2.09 0.74 -10.87
C ARG A 189 1.20 -0.03 -11.84
N ASP A 190 1.29 0.35 -13.10
CA ASP A 190 0.79 -0.40 -14.24
C ASP A 190 1.94 -1.24 -14.79
N ARG A 191 1.85 -2.55 -14.56
CA ARG A 191 2.77 -3.53 -15.13
C ARG A 191 2.14 -4.14 -16.37
N SER A 192 2.82 -3.99 -17.50
CA SER A 192 2.38 -4.35 -18.85
C SER A 192 3.10 -5.59 -19.43
N VAL A 193 4.19 -6.03 -18.79
CA VAL A 193 4.94 -7.23 -19.20
C VAL A 193 4.45 -8.49 -18.49
N GLY A 194 4.56 -9.67 -19.12
CA GLY A 194 4.00 -10.91 -18.57
C GLY A 194 2.48 -10.84 -18.43
N GLU A 195 1.96 -11.24 -17.26
CA GLU A 195 0.56 -10.97 -16.90
C GLU A 195 0.43 -9.51 -16.46
N SER A 196 -0.45 -8.77 -17.13
CA SER A 196 -0.72 -7.38 -16.77
C SER A 196 -1.23 -7.29 -15.34
N MET A 197 -0.64 -6.39 -14.57
CA MET A 197 -0.90 -6.28 -13.14
C MET A 197 -0.97 -4.81 -12.74
N TYR A 198 -2.04 -4.45 -12.04
CA TYR A 198 -2.27 -3.13 -11.50
C TYR A 198 -2.09 -3.20 -9.99
N THR A 199 -1.19 -2.39 -9.45
CA THR A 199 -0.87 -2.40 -8.02
C THR A 199 -0.93 -0.99 -7.47
N SER A 200 -1.21 -0.86 -6.17
CA SER A 200 -1.16 0.42 -5.47
C SER A 200 -0.63 0.24 -4.06
N TRP A 201 -0.07 1.31 -3.52
CA TRP A 201 0.41 1.31 -2.16
C TRP A 201 -0.70 1.50 -1.14
N ALA A 202 -1.51 2.56 -1.27
CA ALA A 202 -2.72 2.72 -0.48
C ALA A 202 -3.88 1.98 -1.17
N ARG A 203 -4.61 1.16 -0.40
CA ARG A 203 -5.79 0.44 -0.92
C ARG A 203 -6.89 1.43 -1.30
N VAL A 204 -7.48 1.21 -2.45
CA VAL A 204 -8.58 2.02 -3.00
C VAL A 204 -9.86 1.19 -3.11
N ASP A 205 -11.01 1.86 -3.22
CA ASP A 205 -12.26 1.18 -3.56
C ASP A 205 -12.22 0.76 -5.04
N THR A 206 -12.45 -0.53 -5.29
CA THR A 206 -12.36 -1.09 -6.64
C THR A 206 -13.43 -0.55 -7.60
N THR A 207 -14.43 0.18 -7.09
CA THR A 207 -15.45 0.86 -7.90
C THR A 207 -15.00 2.23 -8.40
N LEU A 208 -14.10 2.90 -7.68
CA LEU A 208 -13.57 4.23 -8.01
C LEU A 208 -12.24 4.17 -8.76
N GLY A 209 -11.49 3.07 -8.67
CA GLY A 209 -10.16 3.01 -9.26
C GLY A 209 -9.11 3.66 -8.39
N PHE A 210 -7.96 3.98 -8.99
CA PHE A 210 -6.92 4.76 -8.32
C PHE A 210 -7.32 6.23 -8.05
N HIS A 211 -8.43 6.68 -8.62
CA HIS A 211 -8.97 8.03 -8.50
C HIS A 211 -9.88 8.19 -7.26
N ASP A 212 -9.37 7.79 -6.10
CA ASP A 212 -10.10 7.71 -4.83
C ASP A 212 -9.38 8.54 -3.73
N PRO A 213 -9.54 9.88 -3.76
CA PRO A 213 -8.80 10.77 -2.85
C PRO A 213 -9.15 10.57 -1.38
N ASP A 214 -10.36 10.07 -1.08
CA ASP A 214 -10.76 9.72 0.29
C ASP A 214 -9.87 8.62 0.89
N ARG A 215 -9.26 7.77 0.06
CA ARG A 215 -8.40 6.64 0.50
C ARG A 215 -6.92 6.84 0.31
N PHE A 216 -6.51 7.99 -0.20
CA PHE A 216 -5.11 8.35 -0.29
C PHE A 216 -4.43 8.21 1.09
N ALA A 217 -3.19 7.77 1.07
CA ALA A 217 -2.32 7.82 2.24
C ALA A 217 -1.93 9.28 2.53
N HIS A 218 -1.26 9.50 3.65
CA HIS A 218 -0.93 10.83 4.13
C HIS A 218 0.58 11.05 4.17
N ILE A 219 1.07 12.02 3.41
CA ILE A 219 2.37 12.63 3.66
C ILE A 219 2.20 13.67 4.78
N VAL A 220 3.12 13.69 5.75
CA VAL A 220 3.24 14.78 6.73
C VAL A 220 4.63 15.40 6.59
N LEU A 221 4.70 16.62 6.07
CA LEU A 221 5.96 17.33 5.81
C LEU A 221 6.69 17.61 7.13
N ASP A 222 7.94 17.15 7.28
CA ASP A 222 8.69 17.17 8.55
C ASP A 222 7.88 16.64 9.76
N GLY A 223 7.03 15.63 9.51
CA GLY A 223 6.16 15.04 10.51
C GLY A 223 6.92 14.44 11.69
N THR A 224 6.87 15.10 12.85
CA THR A 224 7.34 14.53 14.12
C THR A 224 6.27 13.62 14.72
N PRO A 225 6.63 12.67 15.62
CA PRO A 225 5.66 11.87 16.34
C PRO A 225 4.58 12.70 17.05
N GLU A 226 4.96 13.83 17.65
CA GLU A 226 4.05 14.76 18.31
C GLU A 226 3.05 15.38 17.32
N MET A 227 3.53 15.90 16.19
CA MET A 227 2.67 16.48 15.15
C MET A 227 1.68 15.44 14.61
N ILE A 228 2.15 14.22 14.33
CA ILE A 228 1.30 13.16 13.78
C ILE A 228 0.26 12.71 14.81
N GLY A 229 0.61 12.67 16.09
CA GLY A 229 -0.32 12.39 17.18
C GLY A 229 -1.50 13.36 17.23
N ASP A 230 -1.24 14.65 16.98
CA ASP A 230 -2.27 15.71 16.97
C ASP A 230 -3.17 15.67 15.71
N LEU A 231 -2.74 14.99 14.64
CA LEU A 231 -3.46 14.90 13.36
C LEU A 231 -4.49 13.75 13.30
N SER A 232 -4.75 13.05 14.41
CA SER A 232 -5.61 11.86 14.45
C SER A 232 -7.00 12.01 13.80
N GLN A 233 -7.63 13.19 13.90
CA GLN A 233 -8.90 13.48 13.22
C GLN A 233 -8.71 13.75 11.73
N GLU A 234 -7.68 14.54 11.38
CA GLU A 234 -7.33 14.87 10.00
C GLU A 234 -7.04 13.60 9.18
N LEU A 235 -6.24 12.68 9.73
CA LEU A 235 -5.89 11.39 9.11
C LEU A 235 -7.11 10.45 8.93
N ARG A 236 -8.25 10.73 9.57
CA ARG A 236 -9.48 9.94 9.47
C ARG A 236 -10.58 10.62 8.65
N LYS A 237 -10.25 11.72 7.98
CA LYS A 237 -11.15 12.36 7.03
C LYS A 237 -11.58 11.34 5.95
N GLY A 238 -12.84 11.45 5.47
CA GLY A 238 -13.44 10.48 4.57
C GLY A 238 -14.07 9.26 5.27
N ASP A 239 -14.52 9.42 6.52
CA ASP A 239 -15.15 8.35 7.34
C ASP A 239 -14.27 7.09 7.52
N ARG A 240 -12.95 7.27 7.53
CA ARG A 240 -11.98 6.18 7.69
C ARG A 240 -11.86 5.74 9.15
N SER A 241 -11.87 4.43 9.34
CA SER A 241 -11.83 3.77 10.65
C SER A 241 -10.70 2.76 10.81
N GLY A 242 -9.90 2.54 9.75
CA GLY A 242 -8.79 1.60 9.76
C GLY A 242 -7.67 1.95 10.73
N ALA A 243 -6.78 0.98 10.95
CA ALA A 243 -5.59 1.17 11.75
C ALA A 243 -4.64 2.18 11.09
N ILE A 244 -4.06 3.09 11.88
CA ILE A 244 -3.05 4.03 11.41
C ILE A 244 -1.68 3.35 11.47
N THR A 245 -0.97 3.38 10.36
CA THR A 245 0.41 2.90 10.21
C THR A 245 1.31 4.08 9.88
N ILE A 246 2.27 4.39 10.76
CA ILE A 246 3.23 5.49 10.56
C ILE A 246 4.57 4.91 10.12
N PHE A 247 5.09 5.34 8.97
CA PHE A 247 6.38 4.92 8.43
C PHE A 247 7.52 5.77 9.03
N SER A 248 8.77 5.30 9.00
CA SER A 248 9.92 6.11 9.43
C SER A 248 11.20 5.68 8.72
N SER A 249 12.23 6.52 8.74
CA SER A 249 13.56 6.22 8.19
C SER A 249 14.33 5.17 8.99
N GLU A 250 14.06 5.06 10.29
CA GLU A 250 14.52 3.95 11.14
C GLU A 250 13.64 2.70 10.98
N GLY A 251 12.50 2.82 10.31
CA GLY A 251 11.42 1.84 10.36
C GLY A 251 10.34 2.12 11.38
N PHE A 252 9.09 2.14 10.92
CA PHE A 252 7.85 2.33 11.68
C PHE A 252 7.99 3.02 13.05
N ALA A 253 7.94 4.35 13.08
CA ALA A 253 7.98 5.10 14.33
C ALA A 253 6.60 5.15 14.99
N THR A 254 6.32 4.09 15.77
CA THR A 254 5.49 3.98 17.00
C THR A 254 5.33 2.49 17.36
N THR A 255 5.61 1.62 16.40
CA THR A 255 5.63 0.17 16.53
C THR A 255 7.00 -0.28 16.07
N THR A 256 7.92 -0.57 16.99
CA THR A 256 9.22 -1.16 16.63
C THR A 256 8.99 -2.33 15.69
N TYR A 257 9.91 -2.61 14.77
CA TYR A 257 9.83 -3.80 13.92
C TYR A 257 9.56 -5.09 14.72
N ALA A 258 10.05 -5.17 15.96
CA ALA A 258 9.71 -6.23 16.90
C ALA A 258 8.22 -6.29 17.27
N GLN A 259 7.54 -5.15 17.44
CA GLN A 259 6.10 -5.09 17.69
C GLN A 259 5.28 -5.40 16.42
N LEU A 260 5.75 -5.04 15.22
CA LEU A 260 5.12 -5.46 13.96
C LEU A 260 5.25 -6.96 13.75
N ALA A 261 6.45 -7.51 13.97
CA ALA A 261 6.69 -8.94 14.00
C ALA A 261 5.77 -9.62 15.01
N THR A 262 5.63 -9.06 16.22
CA THR A 262 4.71 -9.57 17.24
C THR A 262 3.26 -9.63 16.76
N ALA A 263 2.77 -8.58 16.10
CA ALA A 263 1.41 -8.52 15.58
C ALA A 263 1.21 -9.51 14.41
N ALA A 264 2.15 -9.57 13.47
CA ALA A 264 2.11 -10.50 12.34
C ALA A 264 2.20 -11.95 12.82
N PHE A 265 3.04 -12.25 13.81
CA PHE A 265 3.08 -13.56 14.44
C PHE A 265 1.75 -13.93 15.09
N ALA A 266 1.10 -12.99 15.79
CA ALA A 266 -0.21 -13.24 16.38
C ALA A 266 -1.29 -13.54 15.32
N GLU A 267 -1.24 -12.89 14.15
CA GLU A 267 -2.11 -13.22 13.02
C GLU A 267 -1.87 -14.66 12.51
N VAL A 268 -0.61 -15.03 12.26
CA VAL A 268 -0.26 -16.40 11.82
C VAL A 268 -0.70 -17.44 12.86
N GLU A 269 -0.53 -17.15 14.15
CA GLU A 269 -0.98 -18.03 15.24
C GLU A 269 -2.50 -18.21 15.23
N ALA A 270 -3.26 -17.15 14.97
CA ALA A 270 -4.71 -17.22 14.85
C ALA A 270 -5.15 -18.08 13.65
N LEU A 271 -4.47 -17.96 12.50
CA LEU A 271 -4.74 -18.78 11.32
C LEU A 271 -4.39 -20.26 11.56
N ILE A 272 -3.26 -20.54 12.20
CA ILE A 272 -2.86 -21.89 12.61
C ILE A 272 -3.92 -22.49 13.56
N ALA A 273 -4.43 -21.69 14.51
CA ALA A 273 -5.48 -22.13 15.43
C ALA A 273 -6.81 -22.41 14.72
N ASP A 274 -7.20 -21.60 13.73
CA ASP A 274 -8.40 -21.85 12.91
C ASP A 274 -8.26 -23.15 12.11
N LEU A 275 -7.11 -23.37 11.46
CA LEU A 275 -6.86 -24.59 10.70
C LEU A 275 -6.84 -25.84 11.61
N ASP A 276 -6.26 -25.76 12.80
CA ASP A 276 -6.26 -26.87 13.76
C ASP A 276 -7.66 -27.18 14.30
N ARG A 277 -8.51 -26.16 14.51
CA ARG A 277 -9.92 -26.37 14.84
C ARG A 277 -10.65 -27.09 13.72
N GLN A 278 -10.47 -26.67 12.47
CA GLN A 278 -11.07 -27.34 11.31
C GLN A 278 -10.61 -28.79 11.20
N ARG A 279 -9.31 -29.05 11.42
CA ARG A 279 -8.76 -30.41 11.48
C ARG A 279 -9.43 -31.28 12.53
N GLN A 280 -9.79 -30.72 13.69
CA GLN A 280 -10.47 -31.47 14.77
C GLN A 280 -11.94 -31.80 14.44
N GLU A 281 -12.57 -30.99 13.59
CA GLU A 281 -13.95 -31.19 13.12
C GLU A 281 -14.03 -32.11 11.88
N GLU A 282 -12.90 -32.34 11.21
CA GLU A 282 -12.76 -33.19 10.03
C GLU A 282 -12.98 -34.67 10.37
N LYS A 283 -13.71 -35.37 9.50
CA LYS A 283 -14.08 -36.77 9.66
C LYS A 283 -13.22 -37.70 8.81
N ASP A 284 -12.63 -37.23 7.72
CA ASP A 284 -11.73 -38.01 6.88
C ASP A 284 -10.35 -38.18 7.56
N PRO A 285 -9.96 -39.41 7.97
CA PRO A 285 -8.69 -39.64 8.64
C PRO A 285 -7.47 -39.23 7.82
N ALA A 286 -7.52 -39.36 6.49
CA ALA A 286 -6.41 -38.98 5.62
C ALA A 286 -6.25 -37.46 5.56
N ALA A 287 -7.36 -36.72 5.56
CA ALA A 287 -7.35 -35.26 5.63
C ALA A 287 -6.84 -34.76 6.98
N VAL A 288 -7.27 -35.39 8.09
CA VAL A 288 -6.78 -35.08 9.44
C VAL A 288 -5.26 -35.25 9.53
N GLU A 289 -4.72 -36.32 8.94
CA GLU A 289 -3.28 -36.58 8.91
C GLU A 289 -2.53 -35.55 8.06
N GLU A 290 -3.02 -35.26 6.85
CA GLU A 290 -2.42 -34.28 5.94
C GLU A 290 -2.37 -32.87 6.54
N VAL A 291 -3.51 -32.36 7.02
CA VAL A 291 -3.59 -31.04 7.67
C VAL A 291 -2.73 -31.02 8.94
N GLY A 292 -2.67 -32.13 9.68
CA GLY A 292 -1.80 -32.27 10.85
C GLY A 292 -0.31 -32.11 10.49
N ARG A 293 0.14 -32.68 9.37
CA ARG A 293 1.52 -32.55 8.89
C ARG A 293 1.83 -31.11 8.47
N ARG A 294 0.94 -30.47 7.71
CA ARG A 294 1.09 -29.06 7.31
C ARG A 294 1.13 -28.12 8.51
N LEU A 295 0.22 -28.31 9.49
CA LEU A 295 0.24 -27.55 10.75
C LEU A 295 1.57 -27.67 11.51
N ALA A 296 2.16 -28.85 11.54
CA ALA A 296 3.47 -29.03 12.17
C ALA A 296 4.57 -28.25 11.44
N GLN A 297 4.56 -28.25 10.10
CA GLN A 297 5.49 -27.46 9.29
C GLN A 297 5.31 -25.95 9.50
N TYR A 298 4.08 -25.46 9.47
CA TYR A 298 3.79 -24.04 9.70
C TYR A 298 4.20 -23.58 11.11
N ARG A 299 3.94 -24.40 12.13
CA ARG A 299 4.38 -24.11 13.52
C ARG A 299 5.90 -24.09 13.64
N ALA A 300 6.60 -25.01 12.99
CA ALA A 300 8.06 -25.04 13.00
C ALA A 300 8.64 -23.80 12.32
N ARG A 301 8.13 -23.45 11.13
CA ARG A 301 8.59 -22.27 10.38
C ARG A 301 8.31 -20.97 11.15
N LEU A 302 7.13 -20.84 11.74
CA LEU A 302 6.79 -19.70 12.59
C LEU A 302 7.73 -19.60 13.82
N ALA A 303 8.09 -20.74 14.42
CA ALA A 303 9.02 -20.75 15.56
C ALA A 303 10.43 -20.32 15.17
N GLU A 304 10.93 -20.71 13.98
CA GLU A 304 12.19 -20.22 13.42
C GLU A 304 12.16 -18.71 13.22
N MET A 305 11.12 -18.19 12.54
CA MET A 305 10.94 -16.76 12.31
C MET A 305 10.87 -15.96 13.62
N LYS A 306 10.17 -16.49 14.64
CA LYS A 306 10.12 -15.89 15.98
C LYS A 306 11.49 -15.86 16.66
N ALA A 307 12.35 -16.85 16.42
CA ALA A 307 13.70 -16.88 16.95
C ALA A 307 14.61 -15.88 16.23
N GLU A 308 14.49 -15.76 14.90
CA GLU A 308 15.19 -14.77 14.07
C GLU A 308 14.78 -13.33 14.43
N ALA A 309 13.52 -13.14 14.85
CA ALA A 309 12.97 -11.85 15.27
C ALA A 309 13.28 -11.45 16.73
N GLN A 310 14.14 -12.18 17.45
CA GLN A 310 14.48 -11.84 18.84
C GLN A 310 15.42 -10.63 18.92
N GLY A 311 14.88 -9.48 19.34
CA GLY A 311 15.63 -8.25 19.56
C GLY A 311 15.12 -7.09 18.71
N PRO A 312 15.80 -5.94 18.72
CA PRO A 312 15.52 -4.87 17.78
C PRO A 312 15.90 -5.34 16.37
N LEU A 313 14.91 -5.37 15.48
CA LEU A 313 15.13 -5.59 14.05
C LEU A 313 15.46 -4.24 13.39
N ASN A 314 16.23 -4.25 12.32
CA ASN A 314 16.39 -3.13 11.40
C ASN A 314 15.46 -3.27 10.18
N ALA A 315 15.49 -2.28 9.28
CA ALA A 315 14.61 -2.24 8.11
C ALA A 315 14.75 -3.42 7.16
N ALA A 316 15.98 -3.79 6.83
CA ALA A 316 16.23 -4.92 5.94
C ALA A 316 15.80 -6.24 6.59
N GLU A 317 16.10 -6.42 7.89
CA GLU A 317 15.70 -7.61 8.66
C GLU A 317 14.18 -7.73 8.76
N TRP A 318 13.47 -6.62 8.98
CA TRP A 318 12.02 -6.61 8.96
C TRP A 318 11.47 -6.94 7.58
N THR A 319 11.95 -6.30 6.51
CA THR A 319 11.45 -6.57 5.16
C THR A 319 11.58 -8.05 4.80
N GLN A 320 12.70 -8.69 5.13
CA GLN A 320 12.88 -10.13 4.91
C GLN A 320 11.92 -10.97 5.76
N LEU A 321 11.75 -10.61 7.04
CA LEU A 321 10.84 -11.30 7.95
C LEU A 321 9.37 -11.15 7.52
N ASP A 322 8.97 -9.96 7.11
CA ASP A 322 7.62 -9.62 6.65
C ASP A 322 7.27 -10.38 5.37
N LEU A 323 8.17 -10.39 4.37
CA LEU A 323 8.00 -11.19 3.15
C LEU A 323 7.80 -12.68 3.48
N ALA A 324 8.66 -13.22 4.35
CA ALA A 324 8.58 -14.63 4.74
C ALA A 324 7.29 -14.94 5.55
N LEU A 325 6.84 -14.00 6.40
CA LEU A 325 5.57 -14.12 7.12
C LEU A 325 4.37 -14.07 6.17
N GLN A 326 4.40 -13.20 5.17
CA GLN A 326 3.33 -13.09 4.19
C GLN A 326 3.23 -14.33 3.30
N GLU A 327 4.36 -14.92 2.89
CA GLU A 327 4.38 -16.23 2.20
C GLU A 327 3.74 -17.33 3.06
N LEU A 328 4.07 -17.36 4.35
CA LEU A 328 3.51 -18.32 5.30
C LEU A 328 2.01 -18.13 5.49
N VAL A 329 1.54 -16.87 5.61
CA VAL A 329 0.11 -16.53 5.69
C VAL A 329 -0.63 -16.97 4.43
N SER A 330 -0.08 -16.71 3.25
CA SER A 330 -0.68 -17.09 1.97
C SER A 330 -0.87 -18.61 1.91
N SER A 331 0.20 -19.37 2.15
CA SER A 331 0.18 -20.84 2.18
C SER A 331 -0.84 -21.41 3.20
N LEU A 332 -0.96 -20.76 4.36
CA LEU A 332 -1.93 -21.11 5.39
C LEU A 332 -3.37 -20.87 4.93
N ARG A 333 -3.64 -19.70 4.33
CA ARG A 333 -4.98 -19.33 3.85
C ARG A 333 -5.44 -20.23 2.70
N GLU A 334 -4.55 -20.62 1.81
CA GLU A 334 -4.81 -21.62 0.78
C GLU A 334 -5.23 -22.95 1.42
N THR A 335 -4.44 -23.46 2.37
CA THR A 335 -4.75 -24.72 3.06
C THR A 335 -6.08 -24.65 3.82
N VAL A 336 -6.38 -23.52 4.48
CA VAL A 336 -7.69 -23.29 5.13
C VAL A 336 -8.82 -23.28 4.12
N SER A 337 -8.64 -22.66 2.96
CA SER A 337 -9.65 -22.59 1.91
C SER A 337 -9.91 -23.96 1.28
N GLU A 338 -8.85 -24.73 0.99
CA GLU A 338 -8.93 -26.11 0.54
C GLU A 338 -9.71 -26.98 1.53
N ALA A 339 -9.39 -26.88 2.82
CA ALA A 339 -10.07 -27.62 3.87
C ALA A 339 -11.57 -27.28 3.95
N ARG A 340 -11.92 -25.98 3.89
CA ARG A 340 -13.32 -25.52 3.90
C ARG A 340 -14.10 -25.97 2.67
N LEU A 341 -13.49 -25.90 1.49
CA LEU A 341 -14.13 -26.32 0.24
C LEU A 341 -14.43 -27.82 0.29
N LYS A 342 -13.47 -28.63 0.73
CA LYS A 342 -13.67 -30.08 0.91
C LYS A 342 -14.82 -30.37 1.90
N ALA A 343 -14.81 -29.72 3.05
CA ALA A 343 -15.86 -29.88 4.06
C ALA A 343 -17.26 -29.45 3.57
N LEU A 344 -17.34 -28.52 2.61
CA LEU A 344 -18.61 -28.12 1.98
C LEU A 344 -19.09 -29.16 0.97
N ILE A 345 -18.20 -29.69 0.15
CA ILE A 345 -18.50 -30.74 -0.84
C ILE A 345 -18.99 -32.01 -0.14
N ASP A 346 -18.35 -32.42 0.96
CA ASP A 346 -18.72 -33.62 1.73
C ASP A 346 -20.09 -33.49 2.46
N ARG A 347 -20.70 -32.29 2.46
CA ARG A 347 -22.04 -32.03 3.04
C ARG A 347 -23.16 -32.05 2.00
N ILE A 348 -22.85 -32.09 0.71
CA ILE A 348 -23.79 -32.16 -0.41
C ILE A 348 -23.92 -33.63 -0.83
#